data_AF-A0A9D6F8Z4-F1
#
_entry.id   AF-A0A9D6F8Z4-F1
#
_cell.length_a   1.000
_cell.length_b   1.000
_cell.length_c   1.000
_cell.angle_alpha   90.00
_cell.angle_beta   90.00
_cell.angle_gamma   90.00
#
_symmetry.space_group_name_H-M   'P 1'
#
loop_
_entity.id
_entity.type
_entity.pdbx_description
1 polymer ?
#
loop_
_entity_poly.entity_id
_entity_poly.type
_entity_poly.pdbx_seq_one_letter_code
_entity_poly.pdbx_strand_id
1 'polypeptide(L)'
;MSKQLMEIVLPRLARPLYQHLEAFQLGRLDELQFTKKFEKELQRQHCWLAQRGIDVAKAAVAIHAAVIVLSLPGLRSEADESKLPLEVLEFRAIREAANDVAENYGMDRARALQSISRLVARYAD
;
A
#
# COMPACT_ATOMS: atom_id res chain seq x y z
N MET A 1 17.03 4.98 -4.82
CA MET A 1 15.95 4.67 -5.76
C MET A 1 14.59 4.46 -5.08
N SER A 2 14.48 3.59 -4.06
CA SER A 2 13.19 3.34 -3.37
C SER A 2 12.55 4.59 -2.74
N LYS A 3 13.35 5.51 -2.18
CA LYS A 3 12.89 6.83 -1.69
C LYS A 3 12.21 7.67 -2.79
N GLN A 4 12.88 7.84 -3.92
CA GLN A 4 12.37 8.62 -5.06
C GLN A 4 11.09 7.98 -5.63
N LEU A 5 11.00 6.65 -5.63
CA LEU A 5 9.76 5.97 -6.04
C LEU A 5 8.62 6.27 -5.07
N MET A 6 8.84 6.26 -3.75
CA MET A 6 7.81 6.63 -2.78
C MET A 6 7.35 8.08 -2.94
N GLU A 7 8.28 9.02 -3.17
CA GLU A 7 7.96 10.44 -3.42
C GLU A 7 7.08 10.64 -4.68
N ILE A 8 7.12 9.68 -5.60
CA ILE A 8 6.27 9.67 -6.81
C ILE A 8 4.95 8.94 -6.56
N VAL A 9 5.00 7.79 -5.89
CA VAL A 9 3.86 6.88 -5.71
C VAL A 9 2.86 7.43 -4.68
N LEU A 10 3.33 7.94 -3.54
CA LEU A 10 2.47 8.44 -2.46
C LEU A 10 1.50 9.52 -2.94
N PRO A 11 1.93 10.62 -3.60
CA PRO A 11 0.99 11.66 -4.05
C PRO A 11 0.00 11.14 -5.10
N ARG A 12 0.43 10.18 -5.92
CA ARG A 12 -0.40 9.61 -6.98
C ARG A 12 -1.49 8.68 -6.45
N LEU A 13 -1.25 8.02 -5.31
CA LEU A 13 -2.22 7.16 -4.64
C LEU A 13 -3.10 7.91 -3.65
N ALA A 14 -2.55 8.88 -2.91
CA ALA A 14 -3.25 9.53 -1.79
C ALA A 14 -4.63 10.06 -2.16
N ARG A 15 -4.71 10.89 -3.21
CA ARG A 15 -5.97 11.56 -3.57
C ARG A 15 -7.02 10.59 -4.15
N PRO A 16 -6.71 9.72 -5.13
CA PRO A 16 -7.69 8.76 -5.64
C PRO A 16 -8.19 7.79 -4.56
N LEU A 17 -7.29 7.27 -3.73
CA LEU A 17 -7.66 6.33 -2.66
C LEU A 17 -8.56 6.99 -1.62
N TYR A 18 -8.24 8.23 -1.20
CA TYR A 18 -9.11 9.00 -0.31
C TYR A 18 -10.51 9.19 -0.90
N GLN A 19 -10.62 9.54 -2.18
CA GLN A 19 -11.92 9.72 -2.83
C GLN A 19 -12.74 8.43 -2.91
N HIS A 20 -12.08 7.29 -3.11
CA HIS A 20 -12.75 5.98 -3.09
C HIS A 20 -13.23 5.62 -1.69
N LEU A 21 -12.40 5.86 -0.67
CA LEU A 21 -12.75 5.61 0.73
C LEU A 21 -13.92 6.50 1.18
N GLU A 22 -13.87 7.80 0.88
CA GLU A 22 -14.93 8.75 1.19
C GLU A 22 -16.24 8.34 0.52
N ALA A 23 -16.20 7.95 -0.76
CA ALA A 23 -17.39 7.50 -1.47
C ALA A 23 -17.97 6.20 -0.86
N PHE A 24 -17.13 5.28 -0.39
CA PHE A 24 -17.57 4.08 0.32
C PHE A 24 -18.20 4.41 1.68
N GLN A 25 -17.55 5.26 2.49
CA GLN A 25 -18.06 5.69 3.79
C GLN A 25 -19.40 6.44 3.69
N LEU A 26 -19.62 7.18 2.60
CA LEU A 26 -20.89 7.87 2.32
C LEU A 26 -21.96 6.95 1.70
N GLY A 27 -21.68 5.64 1.54
CA GLY A 27 -22.61 4.68 0.93
C GLY A 27 -22.84 4.89 -0.57
N ARG A 28 -21.99 5.69 -1.24
CA ARG A 28 -22.04 5.92 -2.70
C ARG A 28 -21.36 4.80 -3.49
N LEU A 29 -20.51 4.03 -2.82
CA LEU A 29 -19.96 2.78 -3.32
C LEU A 29 -20.34 1.66 -2.35
N ASP A 30 -20.71 0.51 -2.90
CA ASP A 30 -20.71 -0.74 -2.13
C ASP A 30 -19.29 -1.32 -2.03
N GLU A 31 -19.13 -2.38 -1.24
CA GLU A 31 -17.85 -3.05 -1.00
C GLU A 31 -17.20 -3.54 -2.32
N LEU A 32 -17.98 -4.17 -3.20
CA LEU A 32 -17.48 -4.70 -4.47
C LEU A 32 -17.00 -3.58 -5.40
N GLN A 33 -17.73 -2.46 -5.45
CA GLN A 33 -17.38 -1.29 -6.24
C GLN A 33 -16.14 -0.58 -5.69
N PHE A 34 -16.04 -0.46 -4.36
CA PHE A 34 -14.86 0.08 -3.70
C PHE A 34 -13.62 -0.77 -4.03
N THR A 35 -13.67 -2.08 -3.80
CA THR A 35 -12.57 -3.02 -4.07
C THR A 35 -12.12 -2.94 -5.53
N LYS A 36 -13.05 -3.00 -6.49
CA LYS A 36 -12.71 -2.88 -7.92
C LYS A 36 -12.04 -1.56 -8.27
N LYS A 37 -12.48 -0.44 -7.69
CA LYS A 37 -11.86 0.88 -7.94
C LYS A 37 -10.47 0.97 -7.32
N PHE A 38 -10.33 0.45 -6.10
CA PHE A 38 -9.06 0.38 -5.39
C PHE A 38 -8.02 -0.41 -6.19
N GLU A 39 -8.34 -1.65 -6.58
CA GLU A 39 -7.48 -2.51 -7.40
C GLU A 39 -7.11 -1.86 -8.73
N LYS A 40 -8.08 -1.22 -9.39
CA LYS A 40 -7.84 -0.53 -10.67
C LYS A 40 -6.85 0.63 -10.50
N GLU A 41 -6.89 1.35 -9.39
CA GLU A 41 -5.94 2.42 -9.11
C GLU A 41 -4.52 1.87 -8.86
N LEU A 42 -4.39 0.77 -8.11
CA LEU A 42 -3.10 0.10 -7.94
C LEU A 42 -2.53 -0.37 -9.28
N GLN A 43 -3.35 -1.04 -10.10
CA GLN A 43 -2.96 -1.50 -11.44
C GLN A 43 -2.51 -0.33 -12.33
N ARG A 44 -3.19 0.82 -12.24
CA ARG A 44 -2.81 2.02 -12.98
C ARG A 44 -1.43 2.51 -12.59
N GLN A 45 -1.05 2.45 -11.30
CA GLN A 45 0.28 2.84 -10.86
C GLN A 45 1.35 1.84 -11.30
N HIS A 46 1.06 0.54 -11.25
CA HIS A 46 1.95 -0.48 -11.82
C HIS A 46 2.23 -0.23 -13.31
N CYS A 47 1.18 -0.03 -14.12
CA CYS A 47 1.31 0.28 -15.55
C CYS A 47 2.13 1.55 -15.80
N TRP A 48 1.88 2.62 -15.02
CA TRP A 48 2.57 3.90 -15.17
C TRP A 48 4.07 3.81 -14.83
N LEU A 49 4.43 3.00 -13.83
CA LEU A 49 5.82 2.72 -13.45
C LEU A 49 6.52 1.83 -14.48
N ALA A 50 5.83 0.79 -14.97
CA ALA A 50 6.36 -0.10 -16.00
C ALA A 50 6.69 0.67 -17.30
N GLN A 51 5.82 1.60 -17.72
CA GLN A 51 6.06 2.49 -18.87
C GLN A 51 7.31 3.37 -18.72
N ARG A 52 7.85 3.51 -17.51
CA ARG A 52 9.07 4.27 -17.21
C ARG A 52 10.30 3.38 -17.01
N GLY A 53 10.17 2.09 -17.32
CA GLY A 53 11.26 1.12 -17.16
C GLY A 53 11.56 0.78 -15.70
N ILE A 54 10.63 1.06 -14.77
CA ILE A 54 10.79 0.64 -13.38
C ILE A 54 10.51 -0.86 -13.28
N ASP A 55 11.45 -1.57 -12.68
CA ASP A 55 11.32 -2.99 -12.34
C ASP A 55 10.01 -3.26 -11.58
N VAL A 56 9.26 -4.26 -12.03
CA VAL A 56 7.90 -4.54 -11.55
C VAL A 56 7.90 -4.87 -10.06
N ALA A 57 8.89 -5.65 -9.60
CA ALA A 57 8.98 -6.02 -8.18
C ALA A 57 9.30 -4.80 -7.29
N LYS A 58 10.16 -3.88 -7.76
CA LYS A 58 10.41 -2.60 -7.07
C LYS A 58 9.19 -1.70 -7.06
N ALA A 59 8.42 -1.68 -8.15
CA ALA A 59 7.16 -0.94 -8.23
C ALA A 59 6.14 -1.48 -7.22
N ALA A 60 5.97 -2.81 -7.15
CA ALA A 60 5.09 -3.47 -6.19
C ALA A 60 5.44 -3.10 -4.75
N VAL A 61 6.72 -3.23 -4.37
CA VAL A 61 7.20 -2.83 -3.03
C VAL A 61 6.84 -1.38 -2.69
N ALA A 62 7.03 -0.45 -3.62
CA ALA A 62 6.72 0.96 -3.39
C ALA A 62 5.20 1.21 -3.27
N ILE A 63 4.41 0.55 -4.11
CA ILE A 63 2.94 0.66 -4.08
C ILE A 63 2.38 0.11 -2.77
N HIS A 64 2.77 -1.09 -2.35
CA HIS A 64 2.31 -1.64 -1.08
C HIS A 64 2.74 -0.82 0.13
N ALA A 65 4.00 -0.37 0.16
CA ALA A 65 4.45 0.51 1.24
C ALA A 65 3.65 1.82 1.29
N ALA A 66 3.35 2.42 0.14
CA ALA A 66 2.52 3.63 0.07
C ALA A 66 1.09 3.38 0.54
N VAL A 67 0.48 2.25 0.17
CA VAL A 67 -0.86 1.87 0.66
C VAL A 67 -0.85 1.75 2.18
N ILE A 68 0.13 1.04 2.76
CA ILE A 68 0.22 0.88 4.22
C ILE A 68 0.35 2.23 4.92
N VAL A 69 1.24 3.11 4.42
CA VAL A 69 1.44 4.46 4.96
C VAL A 69 0.13 5.27 4.92
N LEU A 70 -0.60 5.23 3.81
CA LEU A 70 -1.87 5.95 3.66
C LEU A 70 -2.98 5.37 4.55
N SER A 71 -2.88 4.09 4.92
CA SER A 71 -3.83 3.40 5.79
C SER A 71 -3.54 3.57 7.30
N LEU A 72 -2.40 4.17 7.68
CA LEU A 72 -2.01 4.29 9.10
C LEU A 72 -3.07 4.91 10.02
N PRO A 73 -3.80 5.97 9.64
CA PRO A 73 -4.88 6.48 10.49
C PRO A 73 -5.97 5.43 10.77
N GLY A 74 -6.30 4.62 9.76
CA GLY A 74 -7.25 3.51 9.93
C GLY A 74 -6.70 2.39 10.81
N LEU A 75 -5.43 2.01 10.61
CA LEU A 75 -4.75 1.00 11.44
C LEU A 75 -4.63 1.45 12.91
N ARG A 76 -4.44 2.75 13.16
CA ARG A 76 -4.47 3.32 14.53
C ARG A 76 -5.83 3.17 15.18
N SER A 77 -6.91 3.49 14.46
CA SER A 77 -8.28 3.30 14.96
C SER A 77 -8.55 1.82 15.27
N GLU A 78 -8.17 0.92 14.37
CA GLU A 78 -8.36 -0.53 14.54
C GLU A 78 -7.55 -1.09 15.73
N ALA A 79 -6.32 -0.58 15.93
CA ALA A 79 -5.45 -0.95 17.05
C ALA A 79 -6.11 -0.59 18.39
N ASP A 80 -6.64 0.65 18.49
CA ASP A 80 -7.33 1.14 19.68
C ASP A 80 -8.60 0.33 19.99
N GLU A 81 -9.43 0.05 18.96
CA GLU A 81 -10.64 -0.76 19.08
C GLU A 81 -10.34 -2.20 19.51
N SER A 82 -9.29 -2.78 18.93
CA SER A 82 -8.89 -4.17 19.15
C SER A 82 -8.02 -4.37 20.39
N LYS A 83 -7.60 -3.27 21.06
CA LYS A 83 -6.64 -3.27 22.18
C LYS A 83 -5.33 -3.99 21.83
N LEU A 84 -4.85 -3.78 20.60
CA LEU A 84 -3.58 -4.31 20.11
C LEU A 84 -2.60 -3.16 19.89
N PRO A 85 -1.29 -3.37 20.10
CA PRO A 85 -0.29 -2.39 19.68
C PRO A 85 -0.37 -2.16 18.16
N LEU A 86 -0.26 -0.91 17.72
CA LEU A 86 -0.28 -0.52 16.30
C LEU A 86 0.76 -1.33 15.50
N GLU A 87 1.93 -1.53 16.09
CA GLU A 87 3.06 -2.23 15.49
C GLU A 87 2.70 -3.68 15.11
N VAL A 88 1.75 -4.30 15.85
CA VAL A 88 1.25 -5.64 15.51
C VAL A 88 0.43 -5.62 14.23
N LEU A 89 -0.43 -4.61 14.06
CA LEU A 89 -1.25 -4.46 12.85
C LEU A 89 -0.40 -4.03 11.65
N GLU A 90 0.52 -3.09 11.84
CA GLU A 90 1.50 -2.68 10.82
C GLU A 90 2.33 -3.88 10.35
N PHE A 91 2.85 -4.68 11.29
CA PHE A 91 3.66 -5.84 10.95
C PHE A 91 2.85 -6.90 10.19
N ARG A 92 1.56 -7.10 10.53
CA ARG A 92 0.66 -7.98 9.76
C ARG A 92 0.47 -7.46 8.35
N ALA A 93 0.17 -6.17 8.18
CA ALA A 93 0.00 -5.56 6.86
C ALA A 93 1.28 -5.67 6.01
N ILE A 94 2.44 -5.42 6.61
CA ILE A 94 3.75 -5.57 5.94
C ILE A 94 4.01 -7.03 5.54
N ARG A 95 3.65 -8.00 6.40
CA ARG A 95 3.81 -9.42 6.09
C ARG A 95 2.95 -9.86 4.93
N GLU A 96 1.68 -9.47 4.90
CA GLU A 96 0.77 -9.80 3.80
C GLU A 96 1.24 -9.15 2.50
N ALA A 97 1.64 -7.88 2.54
CA ALA A 97 2.23 -7.21 1.37
C ALA A 97 3.51 -7.90 0.88
N ALA A 98 4.36 -8.39 1.78
CA ALA A 98 5.56 -9.12 1.40
C ALA A 98 5.26 -10.49 0.77
N ASN A 99 4.18 -11.16 1.20
CA ASN A 99 3.71 -12.40 0.58
C ASN A 99 3.24 -12.11 -0.86
N ASP A 100 2.38 -11.09 -1.03
CA ASP A 100 1.87 -10.71 -2.35
C ASP A 100 3.01 -10.35 -3.33
N VAL A 101 3.99 -9.56 -2.86
CA VAL A 101 5.18 -9.22 -3.65
C VAL A 101 5.95 -10.48 -4.08
N ALA A 102 6.06 -11.47 -3.19
CA ALA A 102 6.82 -12.68 -3.49
C ALA A 102 6.09 -13.62 -4.45
N GLU A 103 4.79 -13.80 -4.27
CA GLU A 103 3.97 -14.70 -5.06
C GLU A 103 3.73 -14.16 -6.48
N ASN A 104 3.51 -12.85 -6.61
CA ASN A 104 3.05 -12.25 -7.86
C ASN A 104 4.14 -11.53 -8.66
N TYR A 105 5.27 -11.18 -8.03
CA TYR A 105 6.28 -10.31 -8.67
C TYR A 105 7.72 -10.85 -8.60
N GLY A 106 7.91 -12.09 -8.14
CA GLY A 106 9.19 -12.81 -8.25
C GLY A 106 10.33 -12.27 -7.38
N MET A 107 10.02 -11.49 -6.34
CA MET A 107 11.00 -11.06 -5.34
C MET A 107 11.01 -12.03 -4.16
N ASP A 108 12.20 -12.36 -3.63
CA ASP A 108 12.29 -13.11 -2.38
C ASP A 108 11.49 -12.43 -1.25
N ARG A 109 10.72 -13.22 -0.51
CA ARG A 109 9.82 -12.73 0.55
C ARG A 109 10.58 -12.00 1.66
N ALA A 110 11.75 -12.48 2.08
CA ALA A 110 12.52 -11.82 3.14
C ALA A 110 13.05 -10.46 2.65
N ARG A 111 13.47 -10.39 1.39
CA ARG A 111 13.86 -9.12 0.74
C ARG A 111 12.67 -8.15 0.60
N ALA A 112 11.50 -8.64 0.22
CA ALA A 112 10.27 -7.85 0.13
C ALA A 112 9.89 -7.28 1.51
N LEU A 113 9.84 -8.14 2.53
CA LEU A 113 9.54 -7.78 3.91
C LEU A 113 10.48 -6.67 4.41
N GLN A 114 11.79 -6.85 4.25
CA GLN A 114 12.77 -5.85 4.66
C GLN A 114 12.60 -4.52 3.91
N SER A 115 12.31 -4.58 2.60
CA SER A 115 12.18 -3.39 1.77
C SER A 115 10.94 -2.58 2.11
N ILE A 116 9.79 -3.26 2.28
CA ILE A 116 8.53 -2.63 2.68
C ILE A 116 8.65 -2.05 4.09
N SER A 117 9.18 -2.82 5.05
CA SER A 117 9.37 -2.35 6.44
C SER A 117 10.18 -1.05 6.50
N ARG A 118 11.29 -0.97 5.74
CA ARG A 118 12.13 0.24 5.68
C ARG A 118 11.43 1.44 5.07
N LEU A 119 10.51 1.22 4.13
CA LEU A 119 9.74 2.29 3.52
C LEU A 119 8.65 2.77 4.47
N VAL A 120 7.87 1.85 5.05
CA VAL A 120 6.82 2.21 6.04
C VAL A 120 7.44 2.98 7.20
N ALA A 121 8.49 2.44 7.84
CA ALA A 121 9.15 3.11 8.97
C ALA A 121 9.74 4.49 8.63
N ARG A 122 9.97 4.81 7.36
CA ARG A 122 10.50 6.11 6.92
C ARG A 122 9.41 7.15 6.67
N TYR A 123 8.21 6.71 6.29
CA TYR A 123 7.12 7.57 5.83
C TYR A 123 5.90 7.52 6.78
N ALA A 124 5.98 6.74 7.86
CA ALA A 124 4.93 6.61 8.87
C ALA A 124 4.96 7.69 9.97
N ASP A 125 5.96 8.58 9.93
CA ASP A 125 6.14 9.72 10.85
C ASP A 125 5.23 10.91 10.50
#